data_AF-A0A822GEX5-F1
#
_entry.id   AF-A0A822GEX5-F1
#
_cell.length_a   1.000
_cell.length_b   1.000
_cell.length_c   1.000
_cell.angle_alpha   90.00
_cell.angle_beta   90.00
_cell.angle_gamma   90.00
#
_symmetry.space_group_name_H-M   'P 1'
#
loop_
_entity.id
_entity.type
_entity.pdbx_description
1 polymer ?
#
loop_
_entity_poly.entity_id
_entity_poly.type
_entity_poly.pdbx_seq_one_letter_code
_entity_poly.pdbx_strand_id
1 'polypeptide(L)'
;VDHCGHRYGPLHIEMKRKLNQMDDVIRNISLLFNQSNSSSLLIVIGDHGMTQQGDHGGDELNEIETAMFIYTNKPNYFSLSQKNEKTVSQIDLVPTLSFCCLINLLNVDH
;
A
#
# COMPACT_ATOMS: atom_id res chain seq x y z
N VAL A 1 8.10 7.24 -9.02
CA VAL A 1 7.69 6.16 -9.95
C VAL A 1 7.02 6.79 -11.15
N ASP A 2 6.01 7.64 -10.90
CA ASP A 2 5.34 8.54 -11.84
C ASP A 2 6.22 9.12 -12.97
N HIS A 3 7.21 9.97 -12.66
CA HIS A 3 8.09 10.56 -13.69
C HIS A 3 8.78 9.53 -14.61
N CYS A 4 9.14 8.35 -14.08
CA CYS A 4 9.73 7.29 -14.88
C CYS A 4 8.68 6.68 -15.84
N GLY A 5 7.43 6.57 -15.38
CA GLY A 5 6.29 6.10 -16.15
C GLY A 5 5.98 7.02 -17.31
N HIS A 6 5.88 8.32 -17.05
CA HIS A 6 5.73 9.33 -18.11
C HIS A 6 6.87 9.32 -19.12
N ARG A 7 8.11 9.19 -18.65
CA ARG A 7 9.28 9.30 -19.53
C ARG A 7 9.49 8.07 -20.41
N TYR A 8 9.21 6.88 -19.89
CA TYR A 8 9.62 5.62 -20.52
C TYR A 8 8.48 4.62 -20.74
N GLY A 9 7.33 4.80 -20.09
CA GLY A 9 6.21 3.86 -20.08
C GLY A 9 6.34 2.76 -19.00
N PRO A 10 5.22 2.10 -18.65
CA PRO A 10 5.17 1.12 -17.55
C PRO A 10 5.98 -0.16 -17.82
N LEU A 11 6.14 -0.56 -19.09
CA LEU A 11 6.81 -1.81 -19.47
C LEU A 11 8.33 -1.64 -19.70
N HIS A 12 8.88 -0.44 -19.49
CA HIS A 12 10.28 -0.18 -19.75
C HIS A 12 11.20 -0.68 -18.62
N ILE A 13 12.45 -1.04 -18.96
CA ILE A 13 13.45 -1.53 -18.00
C ILE A 13 13.72 -0.52 -16.87
N GLU A 14 13.66 0.78 -17.17
CA GLU A 14 13.80 1.85 -16.17
C GLU A 14 12.63 1.89 -15.17
N MET A 15 11.42 1.52 -15.59
CA MET A 15 10.29 1.38 -14.68
C MET A 15 10.57 0.23 -13.71
N LYS A 16 10.95 -0.94 -14.23
CA LYS A 16 11.34 -2.08 -13.39
C LYS A 16 12.46 -1.72 -12.40
N ARG A 17 13.49 -1.02 -12.86
CA ARG A 17 14.57 -0.54 -12.00
C ARG A 17 14.05 0.38 -10.90
N LYS A 18 13.14 1.30 -11.23
CA LYS A 18 12.55 2.24 -10.26
C LYS A 18 11.62 1.53 -9.26
N LEU A 19 10.85 0.53 -9.69
CA LEU A 19 10.02 -0.29 -8.80
C LEU A 19 10.89 -1.11 -7.83
N ASN A 20 11.98 -1.72 -8.30
CA ASN A 20 12.93 -2.41 -7.42
C ASN A 20 13.51 -1.49 -6.34
N GLN A 21 13.77 -0.21 -6.67
CA GLN A 21 14.21 0.77 -5.66
C GLN A 21 13.14 1.01 -4.58
N MET A 22 11.85 0.99 -4.94
CA MET A 22 10.76 1.12 -3.96
C MET A 22 10.62 -0.15 -3.12
N ASP A 23 10.77 -1.33 -3.72
CA ASP A 23 10.79 -2.60 -2.98
C ASP A 23 11.90 -2.62 -1.92
N ASP A 24 13.08 -2.09 -2.24
CA ASP A 24 14.19 -1.97 -1.29
C ASP A 24 13.86 -1.02 -0.13
N VAL A 25 13.21 0.11 -0.40
CA VAL A 25 12.75 1.05 0.64
C VAL A 25 11.72 0.37 1.56
N ILE A 26 10.72 -0.29 0.99
CA ILE A 26 9.68 -0.99 1.75
C ILE A 26 10.30 -2.10 2.62
N ARG A 27 11.27 -2.85 2.07
CA ARG A 27 12.00 -3.88 2.81
C ARG A 27 12.77 -3.30 3.98
N ASN A 28 13.49 -2.20 3.78
CA ASN A 28 14.25 -1.54 4.83
C ASN A 28 13.35 -1.04 5.97
N ILE A 29 12.21 -0.42 5.64
CA ILE A 29 11.22 0.01 6.65
C ILE A 29 10.67 -1.19 7.42
N SER A 30 10.33 -2.28 6.72
CA SER A 30 9.80 -3.50 7.34
C SER A 30 10.81 -4.15 8.29
N LEU A 31 12.11 -4.12 7.96
CA LEU A 31 13.18 -4.60 8.85
C LEU A 31 13.28 -3.76 10.12
N LEU A 32 13.15 -2.44 10.03
CA LEU A 32 13.14 -1.55 11.21
C LEU A 32 11.94 -1.87 12.13
N PHE A 33 10.77 -2.18 11.56
CA PHE A 33 9.59 -2.55 12.35
C PHE A 33 9.80 -3.88 13.08
N ASN A 34 10.46 -4.86 12.46
CA ASN A 34 10.78 -6.13 13.10
C ASN A 34 11.80 -6.02 14.23
N GLN A 35 12.62 -4.97 14.25
CA GLN A 35 13.56 -4.69 15.33
C GLN A 35 12.92 -3.95 16.51
N SER A 36 11.72 -3.39 16.31
CA SER A 36 10.97 -2.70 17.36
C SER A 36 10.20 -3.68 18.24
N ASN A 37 10.14 -3.41 19.54
CA ASN A 37 9.31 -4.16 20.49
C ASN A 37 7.82 -3.77 20.42
N SER A 38 7.45 -2.77 19.61
CA SER A 38 6.08 -2.30 19.44
C SER A 38 5.40 -2.94 18.22
N SER A 39 4.13 -3.30 18.38
CA SER A 39 3.29 -3.70 17.24
C SER A 39 3.06 -2.51 16.31
N SER A 40 3.41 -2.67 15.04
CA SER A 40 3.36 -1.63 14.01
C SER A 40 2.59 -2.13 12.78
N LEU A 41 1.91 -1.23 12.10
CA LEU A 41 1.19 -1.49 10.85
C LEU A 41 1.81 -0.61 9.75
N LEU A 42 2.29 -1.23 8.67
CA LEU A 42 2.74 -0.57 7.45
C LEU A 42 1.66 -0.71 6.39
N ILE A 43 1.22 0.42 5.84
CA ILE A 43 0.29 0.49 4.72
C ILE A 43 1.00 1.24 3.60
N VAL A 44 1.12 0.60 2.44
CA VAL A 44 1.69 1.17 1.22
C VAL A 44 0.61 1.18 0.15
N ILE A 45 0.31 2.35 -0.40
CA ILE A 45 -0.75 2.55 -1.39
C ILE A 45 -0.17 3.37 -2.54
N GLY A 46 -0.51 3.00 -3.77
CA GLY A 46 -0.29 3.87 -4.93
C GLY A 46 -1.30 5.01 -4.94
N ASP A 47 -0.88 6.21 -5.27
CA ASP A 47 -1.74 7.39 -5.41
C ASP A 47 -2.57 7.35 -6.70
N HIS A 48 -1.97 6.88 -7.79
CA HIS A 48 -2.64 6.67 -9.07
C HIS A 48 -2.04 5.46 -9.82
N GLY A 49 -2.81 4.96 -10.78
CA GLY A 49 -2.36 3.99 -11.77
C GLY A 49 -1.75 4.68 -12.99
N MET A 50 -1.61 3.96 -14.10
CA MET A 50 -1.13 4.51 -15.36
C MET A 50 -1.53 3.62 -16.55
N THR A 51 -1.88 4.23 -17.69
CA THR A 51 -2.10 3.51 -18.95
C THR A 51 -0.79 2.98 -19.55
N GLN A 52 -0.87 2.15 -20.60
CA GLN A 52 0.34 1.68 -21.30
C GLN A 52 1.15 2.82 -21.95
N GLN A 53 0.49 3.93 -22.25
CA GLN A 53 1.07 5.12 -22.86
C GLN A 53 1.68 6.07 -21.82
N GLY A 54 1.37 5.87 -20.54
CA GLY A 54 1.88 6.69 -19.45
C GLY A 54 0.86 7.63 -18.84
N ASP A 55 -0.36 7.72 -19.38
CA ASP A 55 -1.39 8.65 -18.90
C ASP A 55 -1.95 8.21 -17.54
N HIS A 56 -2.38 9.16 -16.72
CA HIS A 56 -2.97 8.92 -15.38
C HIS A 56 -3.96 10.01 -14.93
N GLY A 57 -4.70 10.60 -15.88
CA GLY A 57 -5.78 11.55 -15.63
C GLY A 57 -7.00 10.95 -14.92
N GLY A 58 -7.11 9.62 -14.86
CA GLY A 58 -8.14 8.90 -14.09
C GLY A 58 -9.38 8.52 -14.90
N ASP A 59 -9.29 8.53 -16.24
CA ASP A 59 -10.40 8.22 -17.14
C ASP A 59 -10.55 6.70 -17.37
N GLU A 60 -9.44 5.96 -17.30
CA GLU A 60 -9.39 4.51 -17.47
C GLU A 60 -9.18 3.77 -16.15
N LEU A 61 -9.64 2.51 -16.10
CA LEU A 61 -9.45 1.62 -14.96
C LEU A 61 -7.97 1.52 -14.55
N ASN A 62 -7.07 1.40 -15.52
CA ASN A 62 -5.63 1.32 -15.26
C ASN A 62 -5.06 2.57 -14.59
N GLU A 63 -5.74 3.72 -14.66
CA GLU A 63 -5.32 4.99 -14.07
C GLU A 63 -5.83 5.15 -12.63
N ILE A 64 -6.91 4.46 -12.27
CA ILE A 64 -7.49 4.50 -10.92
C ILE A 64 -7.18 3.24 -10.08
N GLU A 65 -6.83 2.13 -10.73
CA GLU A 65 -6.42 0.90 -10.04
C GLU A 65 -4.96 0.99 -9.60
N THR A 66 -4.75 0.88 -8.29
CA THR A 66 -3.43 1.01 -7.66
C THR A 66 -3.12 -0.17 -6.78
N ALA A 67 -1.83 -0.49 -6.63
CA ALA A 67 -1.40 -1.49 -5.66
C ALA A 67 -1.64 -1.00 -4.22
N MET A 68 -2.12 -1.91 -3.38
CA MET A 68 -2.16 -1.76 -1.93
C MET A 68 -1.43 -2.94 -1.30
N PHE A 69 -0.51 -2.63 -0.38
CA PHE A 69 0.23 -3.61 0.40
C PHE A 69 0.10 -3.26 1.88
N ILE A 70 -0.28 -4.25 2.69
CA ILE A 70 -0.46 -4.11 4.13
C ILE A 70 0.42 -5.13 4.83
N TYR A 71 1.21 -4.68 5.80
CA TYR A 71 2.14 -5.49 6.57
C TYR A 71 2.10 -5.12 8.04
N THR A 72 2.30 -6.09 8.93
CA THR A 72 2.47 -5.86 10.36
C THR A 72 3.49 -6.82 10.94
N ASN A 73 4.24 -6.35 11.94
CA ASN A 73 5.15 -7.20 12.73
C ASN A 73 4.42 -7.93 13.87
N LYS A 74 3.11 -7.72 14.05
CA LYS A 74 2.32 -8.44 15.06
C LYS A 74 1.92 -9.82 14.51
N PRO A 75 2.37 -10.92 15.15
CA PRO A 75 2.05 -12.26 14.68
C PRO A 75 0.54 -12.52 14.75
N ASN A 76 0.00 -13.25 13.76
CA ASN A 76 -1.40 -13.65 13.66
C ASN A 76 -2.41 -12.48 13.69
N TYR A 77 -1.99 -11.26 13.32
CA TYR A 77 -2.88 -10.09 13.34
C TYR A 77 -3.97 -10.14 12.26
N PHE A 78 -3.61 -10.59 11.06
CA PHE A 78 -4.60 -10.82 10.00
C PHE A 78 -5.13 -12.24 10.13
N SER A 79 -6.41 -12.39 10.46
CA SER A 79 -7.08 -13.66 10.16
C SER A 79 -7.26 -13.72 8.64
N LEU A 80 -6.78 -14.79 8.02
CA LEU A 80 -7.02 -15.06 6.60
C LEU A 80 -8.50 -15.45 6.42
N SER A 81 -9.42 -14.52 6.67
CA SER A 81 -10.77 -14.63 6.15
C SER A 81 -10.67 -14.32 4.66
N GLN A 82 -10.63 -15.36 3.84
CA GLN A 82 -10.70 -15.23 2.39
C GLN A 82 -12.06 -14.64 2.01
N LYS A 83 -12.21 -13.32 2.09
CA LYS A 83 -13.26 -12.62 1.34
C LYS A 83 -12.79 -12.48 -0.10
N ASN A 84 -13.69 -12.76 -1.03
CA ASN A 84 -13.46 -12.73 -2.47
C ASN A 84 -13.33 -11.31 -3.06
N GLU A 85 -13.33 -10.27 -2.24
CA GLU A 85 -13.21 -8.89 -2.71
C GLU A 85 -11.75 -8.57 -3.03
N LYS A 86 -11.47 -8.38 -4.33
CA LYS A 86 -10.13 -8.14 -4.86
C LYS A 86 -9.76 -6.65 -4.89
N THR A 87 -10.69 -5.76 -4.57
CA THR A 87 -10.53 -4.31 -4.67
C THR A 87 -11.16 -3.61 -3.46
N VAL A 88 -10.59 -2.46 -3.09
CA VAL A 88 -11.09 -1.58 -2.02
C VAL A 88 -10.94 -0.13 -2.48
N SER A 89 -11.81 0.76 -2.00
CA SER A 89 -11.69 2.19 -2.33
C SER A 89 -10.71 2.87 -1.37
N GLN A 90 -9.82 3.71 -1.88
CA GLN A 90 -8.86 4.42 -1.01
C GLN A 90 -9.54 5.32 0.02
N ILE A 91 -10.73 5.86 -0.31
CA ILE A 91 -11.54 6.67 0.61
C ILE A 91 -11.99 5.92 1.86
N ASP A 92 -12.00 4.59 1.82
CA ASP A 92 -12.39 3.75 2.95
C ASP A 92 -11.25 3.61 3.98
N LEU A 93 -10.02 4.02 3.65
CA LEU A 93 -8.86 3.89 4.53
C LEU A 93 -9.00 4.73 5.80
N VAL A 94 -9.35 6.01 5.65
CA VAL A 94 -9.49 6.96 6.77
C VAL A 94 -10.55 6.50 7.79
N PRO A 95 -11.80 6.17 7.39
CA PRO A 95 -12.79 5.68 8.35
C PRO A 95 -12.36 4.33 8.96
N THR A 96 -11.72 3.44 8.19
CA THR A 96 -11.21 2.16 8.71
C THR A 96 -10.16 2.36 9.81
N LEU A 97 -9.16 3.21 9.57
CA LEU A 97 -8.12 3.53 10.55
C LEU A 97 -8.69 4.25 11.77
N SER A 98 -9.63 5.17 11.57
CA SER A 98 -10.31 5.88 12.65
C SER A 98 -11.04 4.91 13.58
N PHE A 99 -11.77 3.95 13.00
CA PHE A 99 -12.45 2.90 13.76
C PHE A 99 -11.47 2.02 14.55
N CYS A 100 -10.37 1.58 13.93
CA CYS A 100 -9.35 0.78 14.62
C CYS A 100 -8.68 1.54 15.78
N CYS A 101 -8.33 2.82 15.58
CA CYS A 101 -7.75 3.67 16.63
C CYS A 101 -8.73 3.90 17.78
N LEU A 102 -10.01 4.13 17.48
CA LEU A 102 -11.05 4.31 18.50
C LEU A 102 -11.22 3.06 19.36
N ILE A 103 -11.28 1.87 18.75
CA ILE A 103 -11.35 0.60 19.48
C ILE A 103 -10.14 0.40 20.39
N ASN A 104 -8.93 0.72 19.90
CA ASN A 104 -7.73 0.61 20.74
C ASN A 104 -7.79 1.57 21.94
N LEU A 105 -8.25 2.80 21.77
CA LEU A 105 -8.40 3.75 22.88
C LEU A 105 -9.40 3.26 23.93
N LEU A 106 -10.50 2.63 23.51
CA LEU A 106 -11.51 2.09 24.44
C LEU A 106 -11.05 0.81 25.18
N ASN A 107 -10.02 0.12 24.69
CA ASN A 107 -9.50 -1.11 25.30
C ASN A 107 -8.26 -0.89 26.19
N VAL A 108 -7.77 0.35 26.33
CA VAL A 108 -6.60 0.67 27.18
C VAL A 108 -6.99 0.87 28.66
N ASP A 109 -8.28 0.87 29.00
CA ASP A 109 -8.79 1.14 30.36
C ASP A 109 -9.16 -0.11 31.20
N HIS A 110 -8.74 -1.32 30.82
CA HIS A 110 -8.94 -2.56 31.60
C HIS A 110 -7.70 -3.45 31.63
#